data_AF-A0A0E4BLT9-F1
#
_entry.id   AF-A0A0E4BLT9-F1
#
_cell.length_a   1.000
_cell.length_b   1.000
_cell.length_c   1.000
_cell.angle_alpha   90.00
_cell.angle_beta   90.00
_cell.angle_gamma   90.00
#
_symmetry.space_group_name_H-M   'P 1'
#
loop_
_entity.id
_entity.type
_entity.pdbx_description
1 polymer ?
#
loop_
_entity_poly.entity_id
_entity_poly.type
_entity_poly.pdbx_seq_one_letter_code
_entity_poly.pdbx_strand_id
1 'polypeptide(L)'
;MFNVAQFWDGRAPDLKAQAKGPVQASAEMNATADHVTSTLNSMEDYVGKFKRAFPRDTPPVTFDNFAKVLEAFEATLTTPAAPFDQYLNGDGNALDDQQKAGLQLFMDKGCASCHNGINIGGQDFVPFGVMEPNIKLRPAADQGRFAVTKASSDQYVFRVAPLRNVALRAPYFHSGQVWTLQEAVGIMSEVQLGAKLSERENNDIVAFLYSLSGRLPKIEYPILPTRTKETPPPSLDR
;
A
#
# COMPACT_ATOMS: atom_id res chain seq x y z
N MET A 1 -4.76 -9.28 -6.77
CA MET A 1 -3.89 -8.26 -6.14
C MET A 1 -3.70 -7.13 -7.14
N PHE A 2 -3.84 -5.87 -6.73
CA PHE A 2 -3.90 -4.74 -7.68
C PHE A 2 -2.58 -3.99 -7.88
N ASN A 3 -1.49 -4.43 -7.26
CA ASN A 3 -0.14 -3.87 -7.43
C ASN A 3 0.79 -4.96 -7.96
N VAL A 4 1.77 -4.58 -8.78
CA VAL A 4 2.74 -5.52 -9.39
C VAL A 4 3.67 -6.20 -8.37
N ALA A 5 3.94 -5.50 -7.27
CA ALA A 5 4.76 -5.95 -6.14
C ALA A 5 4.36 -5.13 -4.89
N GLN A 6 4.79 -5.55 -3.70
CA GLN A 6 4.54 -4.89 -2.42
C GLN A 6 5.76 -4.15 -1.88
N PHE A 7 5.53 -3.30 -0.87
CA PHE A 7 6.45 -2.27 -0.37
C PHE A 7 6.77 -1.17 -1.40
N TRP A 8 7.44 -0.12 -0.92
CA TRP A 8 7.85 1.03 -1.74
C TRP A 8 8.93 0.69 -2.77
N ASP A 9 9.80 -0.28 -2.47
CA ASP A 9 10.89 -0.75 -3.32
C ASP A 9 10.50 -1.96 -4.20
N GLY A 10 9.31 -2.53 -3.98
CA GLY A 10 8.82 -3.69 -4.71
C GLY A 10 9.52 -5.01 -4.36
N ARG A 11 10.12 -5.13 -3.17
CA ARG A 11 10.93 -6.33 -2.80
C ARG A 11 10.11 -7.61 -2.58
N ALA A 12 8.81 -7.50 -2.35
CA ALA A 12 7.94 -8.68 -2.20
C ALA A 12 7.01 -8.81 -3.42
N PRO A 13 6.98 -9.97 -4.11
CA PRO A 13 6.19 -10.12 -5.33
C PRO A 13 4.67 -10.15 -5.06
N ASP A 14 4.24 -10.58 -3.88
CA ASP A 14 2.83 -10.71 -3.49
C ASP A 14 2.62 -10.42 -1.99
N LEU A 15 1.36 -10.43 -1.55
CA LEU A 15 0.94 -10.21 -0.16
C LEU A 15 1.39 -11.36 0.72
N LYS A 16 1.36 -12.61 0.24
CA LYS A 16 1.91 -13.76 0.99
C LYS A 16 3.38 -13.54 1.37
N ALA A 17 4.22 -13.12 0.41
CA ALA A 17 5.62 -12.82 0.66
C ALA A 17 5.79 -11.58 1.55
N GLN A 18 4.96 -10.56 1.34
CA GLN A 18 4.95 -9.33 2.13
C GLN A 18 4.65 -9.62 3.60
N ALA A 19 3.62 -10.42 3.91
CA ALA A 19 3.12 -10.67 5.26
C ALA A 19 4.16 -11.30 6.20
N LYS A 20 5.18 -11.96 5.64
CA LYS A 20 6.29 -12.52 6.41
C LYS A 20 7.28 -11.46 6.90
N GLY A 21 7.44 -10.38 6.15
CA GLY A 21 8.41 -9.31 6.43
C GLY A 21 8.16 -8.62 7.77
N PRO A 22 6.99 -8.00 7.99
CA PRO A 22 6.68 -7.27 9.23
C PRO A 22 6.73 -8.13 10.48
N VAL A 23 6.38 -9.41 10.35
CA VAL A 23 6.49 -10.35 11.46
C VAL A 23 7.93 -10.47 11.95
N GLN A 24 8.91 -10.49 11.03
CA GLN A 24 10.30 -10.82 11.34
C GLN A 24 11.21 -9.60 11.48
N ALA A 25 10.81 -8.43 11.00
CA ALA A 25 11.60 -7.22 11.11
C ALA A 25 11.65 -6.73 12.56
N SER A 26 12.86 -6.44 13.06
CA SER A 26 13.10 -6.03 14.44
C SER A 26 12.46 -4.69 14.81
N ALA A 27 12.34 -3.78 13.83
CA ALA A 27 11.68 -2.50 14.01
C ALA A 27 10.15 -2.58 13.83
N GLU A 28 9.58 -3.76 13.53
CA GLU A 28 8.14 -3.97 13.33
C GLU A 28 7.57 -4.89 14.43
N MET A 29 7.30 -6.17 14.14
CA MET A 29 6.74 -7.10 15.15
C MET A 29 7.80 -7.92 15.89
N ASN A 30 9.03 -8.01 15.35
CA ASN A 30 10.18 -8.68 15.96
C ASN A 30 9.93 -10.13 16.47
N ALA A 31 9.19 -10.91 15.69
CA ALA A 31 8.88 -12.30 15.98
C ALA A 31 9.57 -13.27 15.00
N THR A 32 9.95 -14.45 15.49
CA THR A 32 10.43 -15.53 14.62
C THR A 32 9.26 -16.34 14.08
N ALA A 33 9.44 -17.00 12.94
CA ALA A 33 8.46 -17.92 12.38
C ALA A 33 8.06 -19.00 13.41
N ASP A 34 9.05 -19.56 14.11
CA ASP A 34 8.86 -20.56 15.16
C ASP A 34 8.05 -20.03 16.34
N HIS A 35 8.26 -18.77 16.74
CA HIS A 35 7.49 -18.16 17.82
C HIS A 35 6.02 -18.01 17.40
N VAL A 36 5.76 -17.53 16.18
CA VAL A 36 4.39 -17.41 15.64
C VAL A 36 3.71 -18.77 15.58
N THR A 37 4.35 -19.78 15.00
CA THR A 37 3.75 -21.12 14.89
C THR A 37 3.56 -21.78 16.24
N SER A 38 4.48 -21.59 17.20
CA SER A 38 4.33 -22.13 18.56
C SER A 38 3.17 -21.47 19.29
N THR A 39 3.03 -20.14 19.17
CA THR A 39 1.90 -19.39 19.73
C THR A 39 0.57 -19.86 19.14
N LEU A 40 0.46 -19.99 17.81
CA LEU A 40 -0.76 -20.47 17.16
C LEU A 40 -1.11 -21.92 17.54
N ASN A 41 -0.11 -22.81 17.62
CA ASN A 41 -0.33 -24.20 18.02
C ASN A 41 -0.73 -24.37 19.49
N SER A 42 -0.40 -23.40 20.36
CA SER A 42 -0.78 -23.45 21.77
C SER A 42 -2.28 -23.22 22.03
N MET A 43 -3.03 -22.75 21.03
CA MET A 43 -4.45 -22.39 21.15
C MET A 43 -5.33 -23.32 20.29
N GLU A 44 -6.11 -24.18 20.93
CA GLU A 44 -6.91 -25.22 20.24
C GLU A 44 -7.89 -24.65 19.20
N ASP A 45 -8.50 -23.49 19.48
CA ASP A 45 -9.41 -22.84 18.51
C ASP A 45 -8.67 -22.41 17.24
N TYR A 46 -7.45 -21.86 17.35
CA TYR A 46 -6.63 -21.57 16.17
C TYR A 46 -6.25 -22.84 15.42
N VAL A 47 -5.80 -23.88 16.11
CA VAL A 47 -5.48 -25.17 15.47
C VAL A 47 -6.69 -25.70 14.70
N GLY A 48 -7.90 -25.63 15.30
CA GLY A 48 -9.15 -25.99 14.64
C GLY A 48 -9.46 -25.13 13.41
N LYS A 49 -9.27 -23.81 13.49
CA LYS A 49 -9.43 -22.88 12.36
C LYS A 49 -8.45 -23.18 11.22
N PHE A 50 -7.17 -23.45 11.51
CA PHE A 50 -6.17 -23.82 10.51
C PHE A 50 -6.47 -25.18 9.86
N LYS A 51 -6.91 -26.18 10.64
CA LYS A 51 -7.36 -27.47 10.08
C LYS A 51 -8.53 -27.32 9.11
N ARG A 52 -9.47 -26.42 9.40
CA ARG A 52 -10.61 -26.12 8.50
C ARG A 52 -10.16 -25.36 7.25
N ALA A 53 -9.26 -24.40 7.39
CA ALA A 53 -8.74 -23.61 6.27
C ALA A 53 -7.81 -24.42 5.34
N PHE A 54 -7.05 -25.36 5.89
CA PHE A 54 -6.03 -26.16 5.18
C PHE A 54 -6.19 -27.66 5.47
N PRO A 55 -7.30 -28.29 5.06
CA PRO A 55 -7.61 -29.68 5.41
C PRO A 55 -6.67 -30.72 4.77
N ARG A 56 -5.87 -30.32 3.78
CA ARG A 56 -4.91 -31.18 3.07
C ARG A 56 -3.47 -31.00 3.53
N ASP A 57 -3.18 -30.01 4.38
CA ASP A 57 -1.83 -29.70 4.81
C ASP A 57 -1.53 -30.41 6.13
N THR A 58 -0.36 -31.06 6.22
CA THR A 58 0.10 -31.75 7.43
C THR A 58 1.56 -31.39 7.70
N PRO A 59 1.87 -30.56 8.72
CA PRO A 59 0.94 -29.89 9.63
C PRO A 59 0.18 -28.71 8.97
N PRO A 60 -1.05 -28.39 9.42
CA PRO A 60 -1.82 -27.27 8.88
C PRO A 60 -1.38 -25.90 9.42
N VAL A 61 -0.84 -25.84 10.64
CA VAL A 61 -0.30 -24.62 11.24
C VAL A 61 1.17 -24.48 10.86
N THR A 62 1.42 -23.73 9.79
CA THR A 62 2.76 -23.38 9.32
C THR A 62 2.86 -21.88 9.13
N PHE A 63 4.07 -21.34 9.11
CA PHE A 63 4.28 -19.92 8.85
C PHE A 63 3.82 -19.52 7.43
N ASP A 64 3.91 -20.45 6.49
CA ASP A 64 3.38 -20.30 5.14
C ASP A 64 1.86 -20.19 5.11
N ASN A 65 1.16 -21.04 5.86
CA ASN A 65 -0.30 -20.99 5.95
C ASN A 65 -0.79 -19.78 6.74
N PHE A 66 -0.02 -19.32 7.73
CA PHE A 66 -0.25 -18.04 8.39
C PHE A 66 -0.20 -16.88 7.37
N ALA A 67 0.81 -16.84 6.50
CA ALA A 67 0.89 -15.83 5.45
C ALA A 67 -0.26 -15.93 4.44
N LYS A 68 -0.68 -17.16 4.07
CA LYS A 68 -1.84 -17.38 3.18
C LYS A 68 -3.17 -16.87 3.75
N VAL A 69 -3.43 -17.05 5.05
CA VAL A 69 -4.68 -16.55 5.65
C VAL A 69 -4.70 -15.02 5.71
N LEU A 70 -3.55 -14.39 5.94
CA LEU A 70 -3.43 -12.93 5.89
C LEU A 70 -3.67 -12.41 4.48
N GLU A 71 -3.01 -13.00 3.47
CA GLU A 71 -3.23 -12.65 2.06
C GLU A 71 -4.71 -12.81 1.66
N ALA A 72 -5.36 -13.89 2.07
CA ALA A 72 -6.77 -14.12 1.77
C ALA A 72 -7.68 -13.06 2.42
N PHE A 73 -7.37 -12.64 3.65
CA PHE A 73 -8.10 -11.56 4.32
C PHE A 73 -7.85 -10.21 3.64
N GLU A 74 -6.59 -9.86 3.37
CA GLU A 74 -6.20 -8.62 2.69
C GLU A 74 -6.78 -8.51 1.28
N ALA A 75 -6.94 -9.63 0.57
CA ALA A 75 -7.61 -9.67 -0.73
C ALA A 75 -9.09 -9.25 -0.65
N THR A 76 -9.72 -9.31 0.52
CA THR A 76 -11.09 -8.79 0.74
C THR A 76 -11.12 -7.28 1.03
N LEU A 77 -9.98 -6.69 1.42
CA LEU A 77 -9.86 -5.27 1.81
C LEU A 77 -9.79 -4.34 0.59
N THR A 78 -10.76 -4.51 -0.30
CA THR A 78 -10.96 -3.63 -1.47
C THR A 78 -11.94 -2.52 -1.13
N THR A 79 -11.85 -1.40 -1.85
CA THR A 79 -12.69 -0.21 -1.63
C THR A 79 -13.44 0.14 -2.91
N PRO A 80 -14.49 -0.60 -3.28
CA PRO A 80 -15.24 -0.36 -4.51
C PRO A 80 -16.11 0.90 -4.41
N ALA A 81 -16.74 1.28 -5.51
CA ALA A 81 -17.77 2.32 -5.59
C ALA A 81 -17.26 3.71 -5.17
N ALA A 82 -16.00 4.03 -5.45
CA ALA A 82 -15.53 5.42 -5.39
C ALA A 82 -16.33 6.27 -6.40
N PRO A 83 -16.55 7.58 -6.16
CA PRO A 83 -17.21 8.45 -7.13
C PRO A 83 -16.59 8.38 -8.53
N PHE A 84 -15.26 8.29 -8.63
CA PHE A 84 -14.58 8.06 -9.92
C PHE A 84 -14.94 6.73 -10.57
N ASP A 85 -15.14 5.65 -9.81
CA ASP A 85 -15.56 4.35 -10.36
C ASP A 85 -16.98 4.43 -10.92
N GLN A 86 -17.87 5.14 -10.22
CA GLN A 86 -19.26 5.33 -10.67
C GLN A 86 -19.28 6.15 -11.96
N TYR A 87 -18.44 7.19 -12.05
CA TYR A 87 -18.24 7.97 -13.26
C TYR A 87 -17.73 7.13 -14.44
N LEU A 88 -16.72 6.28 -14.22
CA LEU A 88 -16.23 5.34 -15.25
C LEU A 88 -17.28 4.32 -15.67
N ASN A 89 -18.23 3.98 -14.79
CA ASN A 89 -19.36 3.08 -15.09
C ASN A 89 -20.56 3.80 -15.75
N GLY A 90 -20.41 5.07 -16.14
CA GLY A 90 -21.40 5.82 -16.92
C GLY A 90 -22.26 6.80 -16.13
N ASP A 91 -22.08 6.92 -14.82
CA ASP A 91 -22.76 7.96 -14.04
C ASP A 91 -22.03 9.31 -14.18
N GLY A 92 -22.40 10.09 -15.19
CA GLY A 92 -21.84 11.41 -15.44
C GLY A 92 -22.02 12.43 -14.30
N ASN A 93 -22.88 12.14 -13.31
CA ASN A 93 -23.12 13.00 -12.15
C ASN A 93 -22.36 12.55 -10.90
N ALA A 94 -21.65 11.41 -10.96
CA ALA A 94 -20.85 10.94 -9.84
C ALA A 94 -19.63 11.83 -9.53
N LEU A 95 -19.17 12.62 -10.51
CA LEU A 95 -18.19 13.68 -10.30
C LEU A 95 -18.85 15.05 -10.47
N ASP A 96 -18.50 15.99 -9.59
CA ASP A 96 -18.79 17.41 -9.80
C ASP A 96 -17.88 18.02 -10.88
N ASP A 97 -18.16 19.28 -11.26
CA ASP A 97 -17.42 19.96 -12.32
C ASP A 97 -15.94 20.20 -11.98
N GLN A 98 -15.63 20.41 -10.70
CA GLN A 98 -14.25 20.61 -10.25
C GLN A 98 -13.46 19.30 -10.35
N GLN A 99 -14.06 18.18 -9.93
CA GLN A 99 -13.46 16.86 -10.04
C GLN A 99 -13.26 16.45 -11.49
N LYS A 100 -14.18 16.79 -12.40
CA LYS A 100 -14.01 16.58 -13.85
C LYS A 100 -12.86 17.41 -14.41
N ALA A 101 -12.77 18.68 -14.04
CA ALA A 101 -11.64 19.54 -14.43
C ALA A 101 -10.30 18.99 -13.90
N GLY A 102 -10.29 18.51 -12.65
CA GLY A 102 -9.14 17.85 -12.04
C GLY A 102 -8.71 16.58 -12.74
N LEU A 103 -9.66 15.72 -13.12
CA LEU A 103 -9.41 14.51 -13.92
C LEU A 103 -8.78 14.86 -15.26
N GLN A 104 -9.32 15.87 -15.96
CA GLN A 104 -8.78 16.33 -17.24
C GLN A 104 -7.35 16.85 -17.07
N LEU A 105 -7.09 17.70 -16.07
CA LEU A 105 -5.75 18.18 -15.75
C LEU A 105 -4.78 17.05 -15.38
N PHE A 106 -5.24 16.07 -14.60
CA PHE A 106 -4.43 14.91 -14.23
C PHE A 106 -3.96 14.11 -15.46
N MET A 107 -4.82 13.98 -16.47
CA MET A 107 -4.47 13.35 -17.75
C MET A 107 -3.55 14.25 -18.58
N ASP A 108 -3.93 15.52 -18.76
CA ASP A 108 -3.22 16.47 -19.65
C ASP A 108 -1.82 16.83 -19.16
N LYS A 109 -1.62 16.91 -17.84
CA LYS A 109 -0.29 17.13 -17.25
C LYS A 109 0.59 15.88 -17.33
N GLY A 110 0.01 14.71 -17.61
CA GLY A 110 0.76 13.46 -17.76
C GLY A 110 0.85 12.62 -16.48
N CYS A 111 0.13 12.95 -15.40
CA CYS A 111 0.15 12.15 -14.17
C CYS A 111 -0.29 10.69 -14.43
N ALA A 112 -1.24 10.51 -15.37
CA ALA A 112 -1.74 9.21 -15.80
C ALA A 112 -0.69 8.33 -16.50
N SER A 113 0.46 8.87 -16.93
CA SER A 113 1.53 8.03 -17.54
C SER A 113 2.10 7.03 -16.54
N CYS A 114 2.12 7.39 -15.25
CA CYS A 114 2.59 6.53 -14.16
C CYS A 114 1.42 6.01 -13.30
N HIS A 115 0.40 6.85 -13.09
CA HIS A 115 -0.73 6.56 -12.22
C HIS A 115 -1.96 6.15 -13.04
N ASN A 116 -1.99 4.91 -13.51
CA ASN A 116 -3.07 4.36 -14.33
C ASN A 116 -3.52 2.96 -13.85
N GLY A 117 -4.42 2.34 -14.61
CA GLY A 117 -4.99 1.03 -14.29
C GLY A 117 -5.93 1.04 -13.10
N ILE A 118 -6.29 -0.15 -12.62
CA ILE A 118 -7.35 -0.35 -11.61
C ILE A 118 -7.08 0.37 -10.28
N ASN A 119 -5.80 0.53 -9.92
CA ASN A 119 -5.37 1.15 -8.66
C ASN A 119 -4.82 2.57 -8.82
N ILE A 120 -4.84 3.12 -10.05
CA ILE A 120 -4.31 4.44 -10.40
C ILE A 120 -2.85 4.55 -9.89
N GLY A 121 -2.01 3.64 -10.38
CA GLY A 121 -0.63 3.42 -9.93
C GLY A 121 -0.39 1.98 -9.45
N GLY A 122 0.79 1.74 -8.88
CA GLY A 122 1.19 0.45 -8.33
C GLY A 122 1.70 -0.58 -9.34
N GLN A 123 1.79 -0.22 -10.63
CA GLN A 123 2.18 -1.13 -11.71
C GLN A 123 3.64 -0.96 -12.16
N ASP A 124 4.23 0.20 -11.93
CA ASP A 124 5.57 0.54 -12.43
C ASP A 124 6.51 1.01 -11.32
N PHE A 125 7.79 1.08 -11.66
CA PHE A 125 8.86 1.64 -10.86
C PHE A 125 9.47 2.84 -11.59
N VAL A 126 9.50 3.99 -10.93
CA VAL A 126 10.02 5.22 -11.53
C VAL A 126 10.98 5.92 -10.57
N PRO A 127 11.99 6.65 -11.07
CA PRO A 127 12.77 7.54 -10.24
C PRO A 127 11.86 8.57 -9.57
N PHE A 128 12.05 8.81 -8.27
CA PHE A 128 11.46 9.97 -7.62
C PHE A 128 12.40 11.16 -7.81
N GLY A 129 12.00 12.18 -8.56
CA GLY A 129 12.91 13.25 -9.02
C GLY A 129 13.45 13.03 -10.41
N VAL A 130 12.58 12.71 -11.38
CA VAL A 130 12.95 12.60 -12.80
C VAL A 130 13.48 13.93 -13.33
N MET A 131 12.78 15.02 -13.02
CA MET A 131 13.14 16.37 -13.48
C MET A 131 13.99 17.11 -12.45
N GLU A 132 13.71 16.91 -11.16
CA GLU A 132 14.44 17.53 -10.05
C GLU A 132 14.96 16.46 -9.07
N PRO A 133 16.20 15.96 -9.25
CA PRO A 133 16.73 14.86 -8.44
C PRO A 133 17.21 15.29 -7.05
N ASN A 134 17.49 16.58 -6.83
CA ASN A 134 18.07 17.13 -5.60
C ASN A 134 17.00 17.61 -4.59
N ILE A 135 15.99 16.78 -4.35
CA ILE A 135 14.89 17.11 -3.44
C ILE A 135 15.16 16.63 -2.02
N LYS A 136 14.81 17.45 -1.02
CA LYS A 136 14.97 17.11 0.41
C LYS A 136 14.14 15.89 0.86
N LEU A 137 13.17 15.47 0.04
CA LEU A 137 12.30 14.32 0.29
C LEU A 137 12.91 12.97 -0.13
N ARG A 138 14.17 12.96 -0.59
CA ARG A 138 14.97 11.77 -0.87
C ARG A 138 16.08 11.64 0.19
N PRO A 139 15.80 11.04 1.36
CA PRO A 139 16.85 10.79 2.34
C PRO A 139 17.93 9.89 1.71
N ALA A 140 19.21 10.26 1.85
CA ALA A 140 20.31 9.54 1.21
C ALA A 140 20.43 8.06 1.63
N ALA A 141 19.91 7.73 2.82
CA ALA A 141 19.86 6.37 3.34
C ALA A 141 18.80 5.49 2.63
N ASP A 142 17.79 6.09 2.00
CA ASP A 142 16.77 5.37 1.24
C ASP A 142 17.00 5.55 -0.27
N GLN A 143 17.70 4.58 -0.84
CA GLN A 143 17.94 4.52 -2.29
C GLN A 143 16.85 3.72 -3.03
N GLY A 144 15.74 3.40 -2.36
CA GLY A 144 14.61 2.67 -2.94
C GLY A 144 14.98 1.30 -3.49
N ARG A 145 14.57 1.03 -4.72
CA ARG A 145 14.73 -0.24 -5.41
C ARG A 145 16.19 -0.69 -5.57
N PHE A 146 17.16 0.24 -5.58
CA PHE A 146 18.58 -0.10 -5.56
C PHE A 146 18.95 -0.99 -4.37
N ALA A 147 18.32 -0.81 -3.20
CA ALA A 147 18.58 -1.65 -2.04
C ALA A 147 18.29 -3.14 -2.32
N VAL A 148 17.35 -3.41 -3.23
CA VAL A 148 16.90 -4.74 -3.66
C VAL A 148 17.73 -5.27 -4.83
N THR A 149 17.90 -4.48 -5.90
CA THR A 149 18.46 -4.96 -7.17
C THR A 149 19.96 -4.76 -7.29
N LYS A 150 20.53 -3.81 -6.54
CA LYS A 150 21.92 -3.33 -6.64
C LYS A 150 22.29 -2.75 -8.02
N ALA A 151 21.32 -2.53 -8.91
CA ALA A 151 21.55 -1.92 -10.22
C ALA A 151 21.57 -0.39 -10.10
N SER A 152 22.62 0.28 -10.57
CA SER A 152 22.77 1.73 -10.46
C SER A 152 21.60 2.53 -11.07
N SER A 153 20.95 1.99 -12.10
CA SER A 153 19.73 2.55 -12.70
C SER A 153 18.53 2.61 -11.75
N ASP A 154 18.52 1.82 -10.68
CA ASP A 154 17.44 1.75 -9.70
C ASP A 154 17.66 2.66 -8.47
N GLN A 155 18.68 3.53 -8.51
CA GLN A 155 18.92 4.48 -7.42
C GLN A 155 17.76 5.48 -7.32
N TYR A 156 17.13 5.51 -6.14
CA TYR A 156 15.95 6.32 -5.84
C TYR A 156 14.75 6.04 -6.75
N VAL A 157 14.70 4.82 -7.29
CA VAL A 157 13.54 4.29 -7.98
C VAL A 157 12.59 3.68 -6.97
N PHE A 158 11.32 4.05 -7.05
CA PHE A 158 10.27 3.55 -6.17
C PHE A 158 9.09 3.06 -7.00
N ARG A 159 8.32 2.13 -6.42
CA ARG A 159 7.03 1.74 -6.98
C ARG A 159 6.13 2.97 -7.02
N VAL A 160 5.49 3.21 -8.14
CA VAL A 160 4.48 4.27 -8.27
C VAL A 160 3.37 4.02 -7.24
N ALA A 161 3.08 4.99 -6.38
CA ALA A 161 2.07 4.82 -5.34
C ALA A 161 0.67 4.68 -5.97
N PRO A 162 -0.13 3.67 -5.59
CA PRO A 162 -1.54 3.64 -5.98
C PRO A 162 -2.30 4.77 -5.29
N LEU A 163 -3.12 5.51 -6.04
CA LEU A 163 -3.82 6.70 -5.55
C LEU A 163 -5.23 6.43 -5.00
N ARG A 164 -5.72 5.18 -5.03
CA ARG A 164 -6.97 4.79 -4.35
C ARG A 164 -6.90 5.15 -2.86
N ASN A 165 -7.92 5.86 -2.39
CA ASN A 165 -8.03 6.36 -1.01
C ASN A 165 -6.87 7.27 -0.57
N VAL A 166 -6.15 7.93 -1.49
CA VAL A 166 -4.99 8.77 -1.15
C VAL A 166 -5.35 9.88 -0.15
N ALA A 167 -6.56 10.46 -0.26
CA ALA A 167 -7.06 11.48 0.64
C ALA A 167 -7.17 11.04 2.12
N LEU A 168 -7.16 9.73 2.39
CA LEU A 168 -7.30 9.14 3.73
C LEU A 168 -5.96 8.67 4.32
N ARG A 169 -4.83 8.93 3.64
CA ARG A 169 -3.54 8.27 3.91
C ARG A 169 -2.37 9.24 4.03
N ALA A 170 -2.61 10.44 4.55
CA ALA A 170 -1.54 11.33 4.97
C ALA A 170 -0.72 10.69 6.11
N PRO A 171 0.58 11.02 6.24
CA PRO A 171 1.38 11.85 5.33
C PRO A 171 1.81 11.08 4.06
N TYR A 172 2.30 11.80 3.07
CA TYR A 172 2.59 11.33 1.72
C TYR A 172 4.08 11.02 1.48
N PHE A 173 4.32 10.27 0.39
CA PHE A 173 5.62 9.73 -0.04
C PHE A 173 6.19 8.68 0.92
N HIS A 174 7.27 8.01 0.49
CA HIS A 174 7.93 6.98 1.30
C HIS A 174 8.55 7.56 2.59
N SER A 175 8.91 8.85 2.58
CA SER A 175 9.47 9.56 3.72
C SER A 175 8.44 10.00 4.75
N GLY A 176 7.14 10.08 4.38
CA GLY A 176 6.08 10.54 5.27
C GLY A 176 6.24 11.99 5.75
N GLN A 177 6.97 12.82 5.02
CA GLN A 177 7.30 14.19 5.45
C GLN A 177 6.31 15.25 4.95
N VAL A 178 5.42 14.92 4.01
CA VAL A 178 4.48 15.86 3.40
C VAL A 178 3.07 15.57 3.88
N TRP A 179 2.42 16.53 4.53
CA TRP A 179 1.17 16.29 5.26
C TRP A 179 -0.09 16.60 4.47
N THR A 180 -0.02 17.49 3.48
CA THR A 180 -1.19 17.90 2.71
C THR A 180 -1.16 17.33 1.30
N LEU A 181 -2.33 16.93 0.80
CA LEU A 181 -2.43 16.35 -0.54
C LEU A 181 -2.09 17.40 -1.61
N GLN A 182 -2.45 18.66 -1.35
CA GLN A 182 -2.15 19.80 -2.21
C GLN A 182 -0.63 20.04 -2.35
N GLU A 183 0.11 19.95 -1.25
CA GLU A 183 1.58 20.03 -1.30
C GLU A 183 2.16 18.83 -2.06
N ALA A 184 1.66 17.61 -1.82
CA ALA A 184 2.12 16.42 -2.51
C ALA A 184 1.89 16.47 -4.04
N VAL A 185 0.73 16.97 -4.49
CA VAL A 185 0.40 17.18 -5.90
C VAL A 185 1.33 18.22 -6.53
N GLY A 186 1.54 19.36 -5.85
CA GLY A 186 2.44 20.42 -6.31
C GLY A 186 3.86 19.91 -6.50
N ILE A 187 4.38 19.19 -5.49
CA ILE A 187 5.70 18.57 -5.54
C ILE A 187 5.79 17.57 -6.69
N MET A 188 4.82 16.68 -6.86
CA MET A 188 4.86 15.67 -7.93
C MET A 188 4.90 16.31 -9.32
N SER A 189 4.11 17.37 -9.54
CA SER A 189 4.12 18.08 -10.81
C SER A 189 5.48 18.72 -11.12
N GLU A 190 6.12 19.33 -10.12
CA GLU A 190 7.42 19.96 -10.32
C GLU A 190 8.54 18.92 -10.48
N VAL A 191 8.56 17.93 -9.60
CA VAL A 191 9.67 16.96 -9.46
C VAL A 191 9.66 15.90 -10.54
N GLN A 192 8.48 15.46 -11.00
CA GLN A 192 8.34 14.41 -12.00
C GLN A 192 8.12 14.97 -13.41
N LEU A 193 7.45 16.13 -13.54
CA LEU A 193 7.02 16.67 -14.83
C LEU A 193 7.67 18.01 -15.16
N GLY A 194 8.40 18.64 -14.23
CA GLY A 194 9.04 19.95 -14.45
C GLY A 194 8.03 21.09 -14.62
N ALA A 195 6.78 20.87 -14.19
CA ALA A 195 5.68 21.79 -14.42
C ALA A 195 5.17 22.36 -13.10
N LYS A 196 5.11 23.68 -13.00
CA LYS A 196 4.48 24.36 -11.86
C LYS A 196 2.98 24.49 -12.11
N LEU A 197 2.18 23.93 -11.20
CA LEU A 197 0.73 24.13 -11.21
C LEU A 197 0.39 25.49 -10.62
N SER A 198 -0.59 26.17 -11.21
CA SER A 198 -1.31 27.23 -10.52
C SER A 198 -2.07 26.66 -9.32
N GLU A 199 -2.42 27.53 -8.37
CA GLU A 199 -3.21 27.12 -7.19
C GLU A 199 -4.54 26.47 -7.60
N ARG A 200 -5.21 27.02 -8.62
CA ARG A 200 -6.45 26.47 -9.16
C ARG A 200 -6.25 25.07 -9.74
N GLU A 201 -5.26 24.89 -10.62
CA GLU A 201 -4.99 23.57 -11.21
C GLU A 201 -4.66 22.52 -10.15
N ASN A 202 -3.87 22.89 -9.13
CA ASN A 202 -3.55 22.01 -8.02
C ASN A 202 -4.82 21.63 -7.24
N ASN A 203 -5.65 22.60 -6.87
CA ASN A 203 -6.91 22.36 -6.16
C ASN A 203 -7.87 21.47 -6.95
N ASP A 204 -7.96 21.66 -8.27
CA ASP A 204 -8.82 20.85 -9.13
C ASP A 204 -8.31 19.40 -9.17
N ILE A 205 -7.00 19.17 -9.34
CA ILE A 205 -6.42 17.81 -9.27
C ILE A 205 -6.65 17.19 -7.90
N VAL A 206 -6.47 17.94 -6.81
CA VAL A 206 -6.75 17.46 -5.45
C VAL A 206 -8.21 17.04 -5.31
N ALA A 207 -9.16 17.84 -5.82
CA ALA A 207 -10.59 17.48 -5.81
C ALA A 207 -10.84 16.15 -6.53
N PHE A 208 -10.22 15.96 -7.70
CA PHE A 208 -10.25 14.66 -8.39
C PHE A 208 -9.68 13.53 -7.52
N LEU A 209 -8.55 13.72 -6.84
CA LEU A 209 -7.97 12.68 -5.98
C LEU A 209 -8.87 12.31 -4.79
N TYR A 210 -9.67 13.24 -4.25
CA TYR A 210 -10.70 12.91 -3.25
C TYR A 210 -11.75 11.93 -3.79
N SER A 211 -12.09 12.03 -5.08
CA SER A 211 -13.05 11.14 -5.75
C SER A 211 -12.56 9.69 -5.91
N LEU A 212 -11.28 9.42 -5.61
CA LEU A 212 -10.68 8.08 -5.63
C LEU A 212 -10.89 7.31 -4.31
N SER A 213 -11.56 7.90 -3.33
CA SER A 213 -11.89 7.25 -2.06
C SER A 213 -13.13 6.38 -2.22
N GLY A 214 -12.95 5.07 -2.07
CA GLY A 214 -14.03 4.09 -2.20
C GLY A 214 -14.75 3.82 -0.89
N ARG A 215 -15.76 2.95 -0.96
CA ARG A 215 -16.45 2.47 0.24
C ARG A 215 -15.50 1.59 1.05
N LEU A 216 -15.17 2.04 2.26
CA LEU A 216 -14.31 1.29 3.17
C LEU A 216 -14.98 -0.04 3.60
N PRO A 217 -14.19 -1.13 3.75
CA PRO A 217 -14.70 -2.38 4.26
C PRO A 217 -15.19 -2.21 5.70
N LYS A 218 -16.34 -2.83 6.03
CA LYS A 218 -16.81 -2.94 7.41
C LYS A 218 -16.21 -4.19 8.02
N ILE A 219 -15.33 -4.01 8.99
CA ILE A 219 -14.64 -5.11 9.67
C ILE A 219 -15.20 -5.19 11.09
N GLU A 220 -15.83 -6.31 11.40
CA GLU A 220 -16.16 -6.62 12.79
C GLU A 220 -14.89 -7.04 13.52
N TYR A 221 -14.64 -6.47 14.69
CA TYR A 221 -13.46 -6.80 15.47
C TYR A 221 -13.52 -8.26 15.92
N PRO A 222 -12.50 -9.09 15.63
CA PRO A 222 -12.56 -10.51 15.95
C PRO A 222 -12.42 -10.74 17.45
N ILE A 223 -13.22 -11.66 17.99
CA ILE A 223 -12.96 -12.24 19.31
C ILE A 223 -11.84 -13.26 19.17
N LEU A 224 -10.66 -12.88 19.64
CA LEU A 224 -9.46 -13.70 19.52
C LEU A 224 -9.49 -14.89 20.49
N PRO A 225 -8.91 -16.05 20.11
CA PRO A 225 -8.77 -17.19 21.02
C PRO A 225 -8.01 -16.83 22.30
N THR A 226 -8.43 -17.42 23.43
CA THR A 226 -7.75 -17.23 24.71
C THR A 226 -6.42 -18.00 24.74
N ARG A 227 -5.39 -17.37 25.30
CA ARG A 227 -4.09 -18.02 25.55
C ARG A 227 -4.22 -19.21 26.51
N THR A 228 -3.32 -20.17 26.39
CA THR A 228 -3.20 -21.33 27.27
C THR A 228 -1.93 -21.21 28.13
N LYS A 229 -1.65 -22.25 28.93
CA LYS A 229 -0.42 -22.32 29.74
C LYS A 229 0.81 -22.55 28.86
N GLU A 230 0.61 -23.17 27.70
CA GLU A 230 1.62 -23.52 26.71
C GLU A 230 1.92 -22.35 25.76
N THR A 231 1.09 -21.29 25.76
CA THR A 231 1.32 -20.09 24.95
C THR A 231 2.60 -19.39 25.41
N PRO A 232 3.60 -19.21 24.50
CA PRO A 232 4.82 -18.47 24.81
C PRO A 232 4.50 -17.11 25.44
N PRO A 233 5.21 -16.70 26.50
CA PRO A 233 4.99 -15.39 27.10
C PRO A 233 5.42 -14.27 26.14
N PRO A 234 4.84 -13.06 26.25
CA PRO A 234 5.37 -11.88 25.58
C PRO A 234 6.84 -11.68 25.96
N SER A 235 7.69 -11.42 24.96
CA SER A 235 9.11 -11.16 25.17
C SER A 235 9.35 -9.65 25.13
N LEU A 236 9.98 -9.11 26.17
CA LEU A 236 10.34 -7.69 26.26
C LEU A 236 11.80 -7.43 25.84
N ASP A 237 12.58 -8.50 25.63
CA ASP A 237 14.05 -8.46 25.50
C ASP A 237 14.55 -8.70 24.06
N ARG A 238 13.68 -8.56 23.06
CA ARG A 238 14.05 -8.78 21.65
C ARG A 238 14.12 -7.49 20.88
#